data_AF-A0AA35JTN2-F1
#
_entry.id   AF-A0AA35JTN2-F1
#
_cell.length_a   1.000
_cell.length_b   1.000
_cell.length_c   1.000
_cell.angle_alpha   90.00
_cell.angle_beta   90.00
_cell.angle_gamma   90.00
#
_symmetry.space_group_name_H-M   'P 1'
#
loop_
_entity.id
_entity.type
_entity.pdbx_description
1 polymer ?
#
loop_
_entity_poly.entity_id
_entity_poly.type
_entity_poly.pdbx_seq_one_letter_code
_entity_poly.pdbx_strand_id
1 'polypeptide(L)'
;MGTLGKLRAALPAGLRAVRPPERLFGGASAAQLRPRPPAPEAAATAALYVHWPYCEKRCSYCNFNKYIPRNLDEQKMRNCLVREAQTLIQLSQVKRITSVFFGGGTPSLANPLTIASVLDTVSQCAHLAEGTEVTLEANPTSADASCLAEFQKAGVNRLSIGVQGALSTHNLSYWQGSQYIGIGPGAHGRFVPWGDGKVHREARIQTLEPDVWMKEVLAVGHGTRKRTELSKLDILEEVLMLGLRMDIGITHKHWLQFAPDFSLWDAFGESEEVKELEECGLLLLDDKGLRCSWRGLAVLDSLLLTLLNQFQKVWVEREKTFKPEVPT
;
A
#
# COMPACT_ATOMS: atom_id res chain seq x y z
N MET A 1 -40.26 -46.26 20.15
CA MET A 1 -39.47 -45.00 20.20
C MET A 1 -38.43 -45.18 21.28
N GLY A 2 -37.11 -45.24 21.11
CA GLY A 2 -36.17 -45.16 20.00
C GLY A 2 -34.81 -45.45 20.67
N THR A 3 -34.08 -46.42 20.14
CA THR A 3 -32.83 -47.02 20.64
C THR A 3 -31.61 -46.10 20.47
N LEU A 4 -30.76 -46.00 21.49
CA LEU A 4 -29.32 -45.68 21.42
C LEU A 4 -28.68 -46.26 22.71
N GLY A 5 -27.88 -47.32 22.73
CA GLY A 5 -26.93 -47.81 21.73
C GLY A 5 -25.51 -47.49 22.20
N LYS A 6 -24.96 -48.33 23.10
CA LYS A 6 -23.55 -48.31 23.50
C LYS A 6 -22.65 -48.46 22.26
N LEU A 7 -21.56 -47.69 22.17
CA LEU A 7 -20.33 -48.13 21.49
C LEU A 7 -19.12 -47.30 21.95
N ARG A 8 -18.26 -47.95 22.74
CA ARG A 8 -16.83 -47.65 22.85
C ARG A 8 -16.16 -48.14 21.56
N ALA A 9 -15.33 -47.31 20.94
CA ALA A 9 -14.30 -47.69 19.97
C ALA A 9 -13.06 -46.84 20.31
N ALA A 10 -12.01 -47.41 20.91
CA ALA A 10 -10.89 -48.07 20.24
C ALA A 10 -10.11 -47.10 19.32
N LEU A 11 -9.16 -46.36 19.91
CA LEU A 11 -8.11 -45.64 19.18
C LEU A 11 -7.03 -46.64 18.74
N PRO A 12 -6.60 -46.65 17.47
CA PRO A 12 -5.54 -47.55 17.02
C PRO A 12 -4.18 -47.10 17.55
N ALA A 13 -3.43 -48.06 18.07
CA ALA A 13 -2.01 -47.95 18.39
C ALA A 13 -1.21 -47.80 17.08
N GLY A 14 -0.41 -46.73 16.94
CA GLY A 14 0.43 -46.59 15.75
C GLY A 14 1.18 -45.28 15.50
N LEU A 15 0.98 -44.19 16.25
CA LEU A 15 1.79 -42.98 16.09
C LEU A 15 2.94 -42.95 17.10
N ARG A 16 4.13 -43.33 16.62
CA ARG A 16 5.41 -43.06 17.32
C ARG A 16 5.61 -41.55 17.40
N ALA A 17 5.83 -41.03 18.61
CA ALA A 17 6.29 -39.68 18.83
C ALA A 17 7.65 -39.48 18.12
N VAL A 18 7.68 -38.62 17.11
CA VAL A 18 8.92 -38.17 16.48
C VAL A 18 9.55 -37.13 17.41
N ARG A 19 10.67 -37.49 18.04
CA ARG A 19 11.49 -36.53 18.81
C ARG A 19 12.04 -35.47 17.84
N PRO A 20 12.03 -34.18 18.20
CA PRO A 20 12.72 -33.16 17.41
C PRO A 20 14.23 -33.42 17.44
N PRO A 21 14.96 -33.18 16.35
CA PRO A 21 16.41 -33.38 16.34
C PRO A 21 17.10 -32.31 17.19
N GLU A 22 18.07 -32.75 17.98
CA GLU A 22 18.97 -31.90 18.75
C GLU A 22 19.69 -30.93 17.80
N ARG A 23 19.59 -29.62 18.07
CA ARG A 23 20.35 -28.61 17.34
C ARG A 23 21.81 -28.65 17.79
N LEU A 24 22.67 -29.10 16.89
CA LEU A 24 24.12 -28.89 16.99
C LEU A 24 24.40 -27.38 16.93
N PHE A 25 24.84 -26.81 18.04
CA PHE A 25 25.44 -25.47 18.08
C PHE A 25 26.82 -25.54 17.41
N GLY A 26 26.88 -25.18 16.12
CA GLY A 26 28.12 -24.89 15.41
C GLY A 26 28.26 -23.38 15.24
N GLY A 27 29.22 -22.77 15.94
CA GLY A 27 29.53 -21.34 15.84
C GLY A 27 29.99 -20.97 14.43
N ALA A 28 29.30 -20.02 13.83
CA ALA A 28 29.77 -19.31 12.64
C ALA A 28 30.15 -17.89 13.05
N SER A 29 31.42 -17.57 12.83
CA SER A 29 32.05 -16.27 13.06
C SER A 29 31.30 -15.14 12.35
N ALA A 30 31.24 -13.99 13.02
CA ALA A 30 30.69 -12.73 12.53
C ALA A 30 31.51 -12.17 11.36
N ALA A 31 31.33 -12.74 10.17
CA ALA A 31 31.78 -12.15 8.93
C ALA A 31 30.72 -11.13 8.47
N GLN A 32 31.10 -9.86 8.56
CA GLN A 32 30.46 -8.64 8.05
C GLN A 32 29.40 -8.89 6.94
N LEU A 33 28.14 -8.94 7.36
CA LEU A 33 26.99 -8.88 6.45
C LEU A 33 26.86 -7.44 5.97
N ARG A 34 27.23 -7.19 4.72
CA ARG A 34 26.79 -5.97 4.03
C ARG A 34 25.27 -6.05 3.81
N PRO A 35 24.51 -4.95 3.99
CA PRO A 35 23.09 -4.90 3.68
C PRO A 35 22.82 -5.43 2.27
N ARG A 36 22.08 -6.53 2.15
CA ARG A 36 21.60 -6.98 0.85
C ARG A 36 20.45 -6.06 0.44
N PRO A 37 20.49 -5.40 -0.73
CA PRO A 37 19.37 -4.59 -1.19
C PRO A 37 18.09 -5.45 -1.25
N PRO A 38 16.91 -4.85 -1.03
CA PRO A 38 15.65 -5.58 -1.05
C PRO A 38 15.49 -6.35 -2.37
N ALA A 39 14.81 -7.50 -2.30
CA ALA A 39 14.66 -8.40 -3.44
C ALA A 39 14.09 -7.65 -4.67
N PRO A 40 14.62 -7.88 -5.88
CA PRO A 40 14.29 -7.13 -7.11
C PRO A 40 12.79 -7.17 -7.50
N GLU A 41 12.04 -8.13 -6.96
CA GLU A 41 10.63 -8.35 -7.27
C GLU A 41 9.69 -7.28 -6.66
N ALA A 42 10.00 -6.75 -5.47
CA ALA A 42 9.21 -5.68 -4.85
C ALA A 42 9.50 -4.29 -5.47
N ALA A 43 10.70 -4.12 -6.03
CA ALA A 43 11.12 -2.89 -6.72
C ALA A 43 10.50 -2.75 -8.12
N ALA A 44 10.05 -3.87 -8.72
CA ALA A 44 9.51 -3.93 -10.08
C ALA A 44 7.97 -3.88 -10.15
N THR A 45 7.28 -3.77 -9.01
CA THR A 45 5.82 -3.80 -8.95
C THR A 45 5.24 -2.53 -8.33
N ALA A 46 4.08 -2.09 -8.80
CA ALA A 46 3.30 -1.02 -8.16
C ALA A 46 1.79 -1.26 -8.26
N ALA A 47 1.02 -0.63 -7.39
CA ALA A 47 -0.41 -0.40 -7.63
C ALA A 47 -0.60 0.87 -8.46
N LEU A 48 -1.72 0.99 -9.17
CA LEU A 48 -2.10 2.22 -9.88
C LEU A 48 -3.35 2.83 -9.25
N TYR A 49 -3.27 4.11 -8.90
CA TYR A 49 -4.41 4.92 -8.49
C TYR A 49 -4.73 5.94 -9.58
N VAL A 50 -5.98 5.97 -9.98
CA VAL A 50 -6.50 6.88 -11.01
C VAL A 50 -7.53 7.79 -10.35
N HIS A 51 -7.20 9.08 -10.25
CA HIS A 51 -8.09 10.07 -9.66
C HIS A 51 -9.02 10.67 -10.71
N TRP A 52 -10.32 10.43 -10.53
CA TRP A 52 -11.37 11.13 -11.24
C TRP A 52 -11.92 12.24 -10.35
N PRO A 53 -11.76 13.53 -10.71
CA PRO A 53 -12.03 14.63 -9.78
C PRO A 53 -13.50 15.08 -9.76
N TYR A 54 -14.36 14.55 -10.63
CA TYR A 54 -15.70 15.11 -10.84
C TYR A 54 -16.79 14.40 -10.04
N CYS A 55 -17.72 15.18 -9.51
CA CYS A 55 -18.95 14.73 -8.86
C CYS A 55 -20.17 15.43 -9.47
N GLU A 56 -21.32 14.77 -9.42
CA GLU A 56 -22.61 15.36 -9.79
C GLU A 56 -22.99 16.53 -8.86
N LYS A 57 -22.76 16.37 -7.55
CA LYS A 57 -23.09 17.39 -6.53
C LYS A 57 -22.08 17.42 -5.39
N ARG A 58 -22.04 18.54 -4.67
CA ARG A 58 -21.18 18.72 -3.48
C ARG A 58 -21.90 18.18 -2.24
N CYS A 59 -21.43 17.05 -1.73
CA CYS A 59 -21.83 16.56 -0.39
C CYS A 59 -21.33 17.54 0.69
N SER A 60 -22.18 17.86 1.68
CA SER A 60 -21.85 18.78 2.78
C SER A 60 -20.74 18.29 3.71
N TYR A 61 -20.55 16.97 3.79
CA TYR A 61 -19.56 16.33 4.67
C TYR A 61 -18.22 16.03 3.99
N CYS A 62 -18.12 16.18 2.67
CA CYS A 62 -16.99 15.64 1.92
C CYS A 62 -15.87 16.67 1.76
N ASN A 63 -14.69 16.33 2.28
CA ASN A 63 -13.47 17.16 2.20
C ASN A 63 -12.48 16.75 1.09
N PHE A 64 -12.85 15.79 0.22
CA PHE A 64 -11.99 15.37 -0.89
C PHE A 64 -11.85 16.44 -1.99
N ASN A 65 -10.73 16.39 -2.72
CA ASN A 65 -10.49 17.23 -3.91
C ASN A 65 -11.49 16.85 -5.01
N LYS A 66 -12.53 17.66 -5.18
CA LYS A 66 -13.60 17.37 -6.15
C LYS A 66 -14.24 18.61 -6.74
N TYR A 67 -14.72 18.46 -7.97
CA TYR A 67 -15.23 19.52 -8.81
C TYR A 67 -16.60 19.14 -9.36
N ILE A 68 -17.50 20.12 -9.46
CA ILE A 68 -18.77 19.97 -10.17
C ILE A 68 -18.55 20.54 -11.57
N PRO A 69 -18.49 19.71 -12.62
CA PRO A 69 -18.24 20.21 -13.96
C PRO A 69 -19.47 20.98 -14.46
N ARG A 70 -19.24 22.14 -15.08
CA ARG A 70 -20.29 22.85 -15.85
C ARG A 70 -20.37 22.32 -17.28
N ASN A 71 -19.20 22.12 -17.91
CA ASN A 71 -19.01 21.50 -19.21
C ASN A 71 -17.76 20.62 -19.11
N LEU A 72 -17.89 19.30 -19.20
CA LEU A 72 -16.77 18.37 -19.12
C LEU A 72 -16.39 17.89 -20.51
N ASP A 73 -15.15 18.16 -20.92
CA ASP A 73 -14.54 17.49 -22.07
C ASP A 73 -13.91 16.16 -21.61
N GLU A 74 -14.73 15.11 -21.58
CA GLU A 74 -14.30 13.78 -21.14
C GLU A 74 -13.22 13.19 -22.05
N GLN A 75 -13.23 13.52 -23.35
CA GLN A 75 -12.22 13.04 -24.27
C GLN A 75 -10.85 13.62 -23.93
N LYS A 76 -10.79 14.93 -23.66
CA LYS A 76 -9.56 15.58 -23.23
C LYS A 76 -9.06 15.04 -21.90
N MET A 77 -9.96 14.84 -20.92
CA MET A 77 -9.62 14.23 -19.62
C MET A 77 -9.03 12.83 -19.81
N ARG A 78 -9.67 11.98 -20.61
CA ARG A 78 -9.20 10.63 -20.95
C ARG A 78 -7.82 10.64 -21.59
N ASN A 79 -7.61 11.49 -22.59
CA ASN A 79 -6.32 11.60 -23.27
C ASN A 79 -5.19 12.02 -22.31
N CYS A 80 -5.49 12.92 -21.37
CA CYS A 80 -4.52 13.33 -20.35
C CYS A 80 -4.22 12.19 -19.36
N LEU A 81 -5.25 11.46 -18.90
CA LEU A 81 -5.05 10.31 -18.01
C LEU A 81 -4.18 9.23 -18.67
N VAL A 82 -4.46 8.90 -19.94
CA VAL A 82 -3.65 7.97 -20.73
C VAL A 82 -2.20 8.44 -20.85
N ARG A 83 -1.98 9.71 -21.22
CA ARG A 83 -0.63 10.27 -21.38
C ARG A 83 0.15 10.28 -20.07
N GLU A 84 -0.50 10.62 -18.96
CA GLU A 84 0.15 10.60 -17.64
C GLU A 84 0.44 9.18 -17.16
N ALA A 85 -0.48 8.23 -17.37
CA ALA A 85 -0.25 6.81 -17.08
C ALA A 85 1.00 6.29 -17.82
N GLN A 86 1.07 6.51 -19.12
CA GLN A 86 2.22 6.13 -19.94
C GLN A 86 3.51 6.75 -19.40
N THR A 87 3.49 8.06 -19.15
CA THR A 87 4.67 8.82 -18.70
C THR A 87 5.17 8.32 -17.35
N LEU A 88 4.29 8.19 -16.35
CA LEU A 88 4.70 7.81 -15.00
C LEU A 88 5.05 6.33 -14.88
N ILE A 89 4.41 5.44 -15.64
CA ILE A 89 4.81 4.02 -15.68
C ILE A 89 6.20 3.89 -16.30
N GLN A 90 6.47 4.56 -17.42
CA GLN A 90 7.80 4.56 -18.04
C GLN A 90 8.87 5.13 -17.10
N LEU A 91 8.57 6.25 -16.45
CA LEU A 91 9.49 6.89 -15.51
C LEU A 91 9.76 6.03 -14.27
N SER A 92 8.74 5.32 -13.77
CA SER A 92 8.92 4.37 -12.67
C SER A 92 9.63 3.08 -13.08
N GLN A 93 9.66 2.75 -14.37
CA GLN A 93 10.12 1.46 -14.92
C GLN A 93 9.53 0.22 -14.25
N VAL A 94 8.37 0.33 -13.59
CA VAL A 94 7.68 -0.83 -13.02
C VAL A 94 7.36 -1.82 -14.12
N LYS A 95 7.58 -3.10 -13.83
CA LYS A 95 7.36 -4.20 -14.78
C LYS A 95 5.96 -4.79 -14.65
N ARG A 96 5.32 -4.64 -13.50
CA ARG A 96 3.99 -5.20 -13.24
C ARG A 96 3.12 -4.27 -12.40
N ILE A 97 1.88 -4.10 -12.83
CA ILE A 97 0.83 -3.47 -12.01
C ILE A 97 0.06 -4.55 -11.25
N THR A 98 -0.10 -4.35 -9.95
CA THR A 98 -0.66 -5.34 -9.01
C THR A 98 -2.14 -5.16 -8.72
N SER A 99 -2.63 -3.92 -8.85
CA SER A 99 -4.03 -3.54 -8.75
C SER A 99 -4.23 -2.18 -9.40
N VAL A 100 -5.45 -1.90 -9.85
CA VAL A 100 -5.87 -0.58 -10.34
C VAL A 100 -7.07 -0.11 -9.53
N PHE A 101 -7.05 1.12 -9.05
CA PHE A 101 -8.17 1.72 -8.34
C PHE A 101 -8.55 3.06 -8.94
N PHE A 102 -9.78 3.16 -9.40
CA PHE A 102 -10.40 4.39 -9.85
C PHE A 102 -11.18 5.00 -8.69
N GLY A 103 -10.72 6.15 -8.20
CA GLY A 103 -11.31 6.82 -7.03
C GLY A 103 -11.39 8.34 -7.20
N GLY A 104 -11.76 9.02 -6.11
CA GLY A 104 -11.68 10.48 -6.00
C GLY A 104 -13.04 11.14 -5.77
N GLY A 105 -13.56 11.76 -6.83
CA GLY A 105 -14.91 12.30 -6.89
C GLY A 105 -15.93 11.17 -7.03
N THR A 106 -16.40 10.93 -8.25
CA THR A 106 -17.33 9.83 -8.54
C THR A 106 -16.95 9.21 -9.89
N PRO A 107 -15.96 8.30 -9.93
CA PRO A 107 -15.46 7.74 -11.19
C PRO A 107 -16.50 6.89 -11.92
N SER A 108 -17.53 6.39 -11.21
CA SER A 108 -18.71 5.79 -11.86
C SER A 108 -19.56 6.75 -12.70
N LEU A 109 -19.25 8.05 -12.71
CA LEU A 109 -19.83 9.04 -13.65
C LEU A 109 -19.01 9.17 -14.95
N ALA A 110 -17.78 8.65 -14.99
CA ALA A 110 -16.96 8.72 -16.19
C ALA A 110 -17.51 7.80 -17.27
N ASN A 111 -17.31 8.16 -18.54
CA ASN A 111 -17.56 7.24 -19.64
C ASN A 111 -16.71 5.96 -19.46
N PRO A 112 -17.28 4.74 -19.56
CA PRO A 112 -16.54 3.47 -19.46
C PRO A 112 -15.33 3.36 -20.40
N LEU A 113 -15.37 4.03 -21.55
CA LEU A 113 -14.24 4.12 -22.48
C LEU A 113 -12.99 4.75 -21.84
N THR A 114 -13.17 5.67 -20.88
CA THR A 114 -12.07 6.27 -20.12
C THR A 114 -11.35 5.22 -19.26
N ILE A 115 -12.10 4.33 -18.63
CA ILE A 115 -11.57 3.23 -17.83
C ILE A 115 -10.81 2.26 -18.73
N ALA A 116 -11.46 1.81 -19.81
CA ALA A 116 -10.86 0.91 -20.79
C ALA A 116 -9.55 1.47 -21.36
N SER A 117 -9.55 2.74 -21.78
CA SER A 117 -8.36 3.36 -22.38
C SER A 117 -7.18 3.46 -21.42
N VAL A 118 -7.43 3.70 -20.12
CA VAL A 118 -6.37 3.70 -19.11
C VAL A 118 -5.83 2.28 -18.92
N LEU A 119 -6.69 1.27 -18.79
CA LEU A 119 -6.26 -0.12 -18.60
C LEU A 119 -5.50 -0.67 -19.82
N ASP A 120 -5.95 -0.35 -21.02
CA ASP A 120 -5.26 -0.69 -22.27
C ASP A 120 -3.86 -0.08 -22.28
N THR A 121 -3.73 1.20 -21.94
CA THR A 121 -2.44 1.90 -21.85
C THR A 121 -1.53 1.25 -20.81
N VAL A 122 -2.08 0.88 -19.65
CA VAL A 122 -1.32 0.19 -18.60
C VAL A 122 -0.78 -1.15 -19.11
N SER A 123 -1.62 -1.95 -19.77
CA SER A 123 -1.23 -3.25 -20.33
C SER A 123 -0.14 -3.16 -21.41
N GLN A 124 -0.09 -2.03 -22.13
CA GLN A 124 0.95 -1.74 -23.11
C GLN A 124 2.27 -1.29 -22.47
N CYS A 125 2.22 -0.69 -21.27
CA CYS A 125 3.40 -0.13 -20.61
C CYS A 125 4.02 -1.07 -19.55
N ALA A 126 3.21 -1.94 -18.93
CA ALA A 126 3.62 -2.87 -17.88
C ALA A 126 2.75 -4.13 -17.93
N HIS A 127 3.24 -5.23 -17.34
CA HIS A 127 2.46 -6.46 -17.22
C HIS A 127 1.24 -6.23 -16.32
N LEU A 128 0.05 -6.48 -16.87
CA LEU A 128 -1.23 -6.47 -16.16
C LEU A 128 -1.83 -7.87 -16.31
N ALA A 129 -1.77 -8.68 -15.25
CA ALA A 129 -2.21 -10.07 -15.30
C ALA A 129 -3.74 -10.16 -15.45
N GLU A 130 -4.21 -11.20 -16.11
CA GLU A 130 -5.64 -11.53 -16.12
C GLU A 130 -6.13 -11.75 -14.67
N GLY A 131 -7.29 -11.21 -14.33
CA GLY A 131 -7.82 -11.25 -12.98
C GLY A 131 -7.18 -10.27 -11.99
N THR A 132 -6.29 -9.36 -12.44
CA THR A 132 -5.82 -8.25 -11.60
C THR A 132 -7.01 -7.48 -11.04
N GLU A 133 -6.97 -7.14 -9.74
CA GLU A 133 -8.05 -6.36 -9.12
C GLU A 133 -8.13 -4.98 -9.77
N VAL A 134 -9.28 -4.69 -10.39
CA VAL A 134 -9.64 -3.38 -10.95
C VAL A 134 -10.88 -2.90 -10.21
N THR A 135 -10.65 -1.97 -9.29
CA THR A 135 -11.71 -1.40 -8.45
C THR A 135 -12.20 -0.07 -8.99
N LEU A 136 -13.51 0.10 -9.06
CA LEU A 136 -14.17 1.36 -9.36
C LEU A 136 -14.97 1.85 -8.13
N GLU A 137 -14.69 3.07 -7.68
CA GLU A 137 -15.54 3.73 -6.69
C GLU A 137 -16.88 4.14 -7.32
N ALA A 138 -17.98 3.68 -6.72
CA ALA A 138 -19.31 3.94 -7.20
C ALA A 138 -20.18 4.54 -6.11
N ASN A 139 -20.93 5.59 -6.47
CA ASN A 139 -21.96 6.12 -5.59
C ASN A 139 -23.24 5.26 -5.75
N PRO A 140 -23.80 4.73 -4.65
CA PRO A 140 -24.98 3.86 -4.72
C PRO A 140 -26.21 4.51 -5.38
N THR A 141 -26.29 5.85 -5.47
CA THR A 141 -27.42 6.54 -6.12
C THR A 141 -27.23 6.79 -7.61
N SER A 142 -26.03 6.62 -8.17
CA SER A 142 -25.71 7.00 -9.56
C SER A 142 -25.33 5.82 -10.46
N ALA A 143 -25.43 4.58 -9.98
CA ALA A 143 -25.13 3.39 -10.76
C ALA A 143 -26.42 2.70 -11.20
N ASP A 144 -26.87 2.96 -12.42
CA ASP A 144 -27.87 2.11 -13.09
C ASP A 144 -27.20 0.78 -13.50
N ALA A 145 -27.96 -0.33 -13.47
CA ALA A 145 -27.46 -1.68 -13.77
C ALA A 145 -26.86 -1.79 -15.19
N SER A 146 -27.40 -1.03 -16.14
CA SER A 146 -26.89 -0.94 -17.52
C SER A 146 -25.47 -0.35 -17.58
N CYS A 147 -25.18 0.65 -16.74
CA CYS A 147 -23.87 1.31 -16.65
C CYS A 147 -22.80 0.39 -16.06
N LEU A 148 -23.17 -0.45 -15.09
CA LEU A 148 -22.26 -1.41 -14.45
C LEU A 148 -21.76 -2.49 -15.43
N ALA A 149 -22.62 -2.95 -16.35
CA ALA A 149 -22.23 -3.93 -17.37
C ALA A 149 -21.15 -3.36 -18.31
N GLU A 150 -21.23 -2.08 -18.65
CA GLU A 150 -20.22 -1.41 -19.49
C GLU A 150 -18.89 -1.24 -18.76
N PHE A 151 -18.91 -0.92 -17.46
CA PHE A 151 -17.68 -0.91 -16.65
C PHE A 151 -17.06 -2.30 -16.50
N GLN A 152 -17.88 -3.35 -16.36
CA GLN A 152 -17.38 -4.72 -16.35
C GLN A 152 -16.68 -5.07 -17.66
N LYS A 153 -17.30 -4.74 -18.81
CA LYS A 153 -16.68 -4.91 -20.14
C LYS A 153 -15.40 -4.09 -20.28
N ALA A 154 -15.35 -2.90 -19.68
CA ALA A 154 -14.15 -2.07 -19.64
C ALA A 154 -13.02 -2.65 -18.77
N GLY A 155 -13.27 -3.73 -18.01
CA GLY A 155 -12.26 -4.43 -17.21
C GLY A 155 -12.43 -4.28 -15.69
N VAL A 156 -13.45 -3.57 -15.22
CA VAL A 156 -13.75 -3.45 -13.78
C VAL A 156 -14.27 -4.79 -13.24
N ASN A 157 -13.68 -5.30 -12.18
CA ASN A 157 -14.09 -6.54 -11.53
C ASN A 157 -14.40 -6.39 -10.04
N ARG A 158 -14.28 -5.17 -9.49
CA ARG A 158 -14.61 -4.85 -8.10
C ARG A 158 -15.26 -3.47 -8.01
N LEU A 159 -16.32 -3.34 -7.21
CA LEU A 159 -16.92 -2.05 -6.86
C LEU A 159 -16.57 -1.69 -5.43
N SER A 160 -16.19 -0.42 -5.22
CA SER A 160 -16.10 0.19 -3.90
C SER A 160 -17.31 1.11 -3.72
N ILE A 161 -18.28 0.66 -2.95
CA ILE A 161 -19.48 1.43 -2.62
C ILE A 161 -19.26 2.00 -1.22
N GLY A 162 -19.70 3.24 -0.96
CA GLY A 162 -19.55 3.94 0.34
C GLY A 162 -20.26 3.30 1.54
N VAL A 163 -20.47 1.98 1.53
CA VAL A 163 -20.98 1.13 2.61
C VAL A 163 -19.83 0.20 3.02
N GLN A 164 -19.30 0.40 4.22
CA GLN A 164 -18.07 -0.25 4.72
C GLN A 164 -18.20 -1.79 4.77
N GLY A 165 -17.12 -2.55 4.48
CA GLY A 165 -17.08 -3.95 4.91
C GLY A 165 -16.11 -4.95 4.26
N ALA A 166 -15.39 -4.61 3.17
CA ALA A 166 -14.55 -5.60 2.47
C ALA A 166 -13.08 -5.19 2.32
N LEU A 167 -12.17 -6.13 2.61
CA LEU A 167 -10.75 -6.03 2.29
C LEU A 167 -10.55 -5.77 0.79
N SER A 168 -9.56 -4.96 0.44
CA SER A 168 -9.26 -4.51 -0.92
C SER A 168 -7.76 -4.61 -1.16
N THR A 169 -7.33 -5.22 -2.25
CA THR A 169 -5.90 -5.37 -2.59
C THR A 169 -5.22 -4.00 -2.73
N HIS A 170 -5.95 -3.03 -3.30
CA HIS A 170 -5.51 -1.65 -3.34
C HIS A 170 -5.22 -1.05 -1.95
N ASN A 171 -6.15 -1.22 -0.99
CA ASN A 171 -5.98 -0.67 0.35
C ASN A 171 -4.81 -1.33 1.09
N LEU A 172 -4.68 -2.65 0.95
CA LEU A 172 -3.57 -3.42 1.53
C LEU A 172 -2.23 -2.96 0.96
N SER A 173 -2.15 -2.63 -0.34
CA SER A 173 -0.93 -2.12 -0.96
C SER A 173 -0.43 -0.84 -0.27
N TYR A 174 -1.35 0.07 0.07
CA TYR A 174 -1.01 1.25 0.86
C TYR A 174 -0.59 0.92 2.28
N TRP A 175 -1.35 0.07 2.97
CA TRP A 175 -1.09 -0.25 4.37
C TRP A 175 0.19 -1.05 4.59
N GLN A 176 0.65 -1.77 3.56
CA GLN A 176 1.91 -2.49 3.53
C GLN A 176 3.07 -1.65 2.98
N GLY A 177 2.89 -0.35 2.73
CA GLY A 177 3.96 0.50 2.20
C GLY A 177 4.47 0.07 0.82
N SER A 178 3.64 -0.59 0.01
CA SER A 178 4.01 -0.97 -1.36
C SER A 178 4.11 0.26 -2.26
N GLN A 179 4.79 0.13 -3.39
CA GLN A 179 4.85 1.21 -4.37
C GLN A 179 3.49 1.42 -5.02
N TYR A 180 3.14 2.67 -5.31
CA TYR A 180 1.98 3.01 -6.11
C TYR A 180 2.20 4.26 -6.94
N ILE A 181 1.63 4.27 -8.13
CA ILE A 181 1.63 5.39 -9.06
C ILE A 181 0.26 6.06 -8.96
N GLY A 182 0.24 7.38 -8.80
CA GLY A 182 -0.98 8.17 -8.82
C GLY A 182 -1.04 9.04 -10.07
N ILE A 183 -2.12 8.88 -10.84
CA ILE A 183 -2.44 9.70 -12.01
C ILE A 183 -3.77 10.43 -11.82
N GLY A 184 -3.95 11.55 -12.49
CA GLY A 184 -5.12 12.41 -12.41
C GLY A 184 -4.93 13.60 -11.46
N PRO A 185 -5.82 14.60 -11.55
CA PRO A 185 -5.71 15.84 -10.77
C PRO A 185 -5.72 15.58 -9.27
N GLY A 186 -4.71 16.06 -8.54
CA GLY A 186 -4.57 15.87 -7.09
C GLY A 186 -4.20 14.45 -6.65
N ALA A 187 -3.93 13.54 -7.59
CA ALA A 187 -3.49 12.20 -7.26
C ALA A 187 -2.14 12.23 -6.54
N HIS A 188 -1.96 11.29 -5.61
CA HIS A 188 -0.70 11.08 -4.92
C HIS A 188 -0.06 9.80 -5.42
N GLY A 189 1.26 9.75 -5.49
CA GLY A 189 2.05 8.56 -5.81
C GLY A 189 3.24 8.41 -4.88
N ARG A 190 3.65 7.17 -4.59
CA ARG A 190 4.90 6.86 -3.88
C ARG A 190 5.60 5.69 -4.57
N PHE A 191 6.67 5.97 -5.29
CA PHE A 191 7.40 4.97 -6.07
C PHE A 191 8.85 5.39 -6.26
N VAL A 192 9.70 4.47 -6.72
CA VAL A 192 11.08 4.77 -7.11
C VAL A 192 11.10 5.12 -8.61
N PRO A 193 11.54 6.31 -9.02
CA PRO A 193 11.59 6.72 -10.42
C PRO A 193 12.88 6.23 -11.07
N TRP A 194 13.00 4.93 -11.30
CA TRP A 194 14.21 4.33 -11.88
C TRP A 194 14.61 4.93 -13.24
N GLY A 195 13.64 5.41 -14.02
CA GLY A 195 13.86 6.08 -15.31
C GLY A 195 14.58 7.43 -15.21
N ASP A 196 14.56 8.07 -14.03
CA ASP A 196 15.32 9.29 -13.74
C ASP A 196 16.73 8.96 -13.19
N GLY A 197 17.14 7.68 -13.17
CA GLY A 197 18.41 7.22 -12.58
C GLY A 197 18.43 7.24 -11.04
N LYS A 198 17.28 7.47 -10.39
CA LYS A 198 17.18 7.48 -8.93
C LYS A 198 17.10 6.07 -8.35
N VAL A 199 17.56 5.95 -7.11
CA VAL A 199 17.51 4.71 -6.32
C VAL A 199 16.63 4.82 -5.07
N HIS A 200 16.13 6.03 -4.78
CA HIS A 200 15.32 6.33 -3.59
C HIS A 200 13.85 6.54 -3.96
N ARG A 201 12.97 6.13 -3.05
CA ARG A 201 11.53 6.32 -3.20
C ARG A 201 11.21 7.80 -3.02
N GLU A 202 10.30 8.32 -3.82
CA GLU A 202 9.79 9.68 -3.68
C GLU A 202 8.26 9.68 -3.63
N ALA A 203 7.71 10.69 -2.97
CA ALA A 203 6.30 11.03 -3.04
C ALA A 203 6.07 12.10 -4.12
N ARG A 204 5.04 11.91 -4.93
CA ARG A 204 4.55 12.88 -5.93
C ARG A 204 3.13 13.27 -5.64
N ILE A 205 2.84 14.56 -5.83
CA ILE A 205 1.48 15.11 -5.78
C ILE A 205 1.22 15.79 -7.13
N GLN A 206 0.18 15.33 -7.83
CA GLN A 206 -0.26 15.96 -9.06
C GLN A 206 -1.01 17.26 -8.76
N THR A 207 -0.98 18.20 -9.70
CA THR A 207 -1.75 19.45 -9.67
C THR A 207 -3.21 19.16 -9.37
N LEU A 208 -3.78 19.89 -8.40
CA LEU A 208 -5.13 19.65 -7.89
C LEU A 208 -6.20 20.05 -8.90
N GLU A 209 -6.00 21.18 -9.58
CA GLU A 209 -6.99 21.77 -10.47
C GLU A 209 -7.00 21.06 -11.85
N PRO A 210 -8.12 20.45 -12.28
CA PRO A 210 -8.15 19.63 -13.51
C PRO A 210 -7.70 20.37 -14.76
N ASP A 211 -8.10 21.64 -14.93
CA ASP A 211 -7.72 22.43 -16.12
C ASP A 211 -6.23 22.75 -16.17
N VAL A 212 -5.61 22.98 -15.01
CA VAL A 212 -4.18 23.24 -14.90
C VAL A 212 -3.40 21.94 -15.09
N TRP A 213 -3.84 20.86 -14.44
CA TRP A 213 -3.28 19.52 -14.58
C TRP A 213 -3.29 19.07 -16.05
N MET A 214 -4.42 19.23 -16.77
CA MET A 214 -4.51 18.87 -18.19
C MET A 214 -3.52 19.67 -19.04
N LYS A 215 -3.34 20.98 -18.78
CA LYS A 215 -2.35 21.80 -19.51
C LYS A 215 -0.93 21.30 -19.29
N GLU A 216 -0.58 20.96 -18.06
CA GLU A 216 0.75 20.43 -17.69
C GLU A 216 0.98 19.05 -18.33
N VAL A 217 0.01 18.14 -18.26
CA VAL A 217 0.12 16.81 -18.89
C VAL A 217 0.31 16.91 -20.41
N LEU A 218 -0.42 17.81 -21.07
CA LEU A 218 -0.25 18.03 -22.51
C LEU A 218 1.14 18.59 -22.84
N ALA A 219 1.67 19.48 -21.99
CA ALA A 219 2.97 20.11 -22.20
C ALA A 219 4.16 19.16 -21.92
N VAL A 220 4.15 18.45 -20.79
CA VAL A 220 5.32 17.72 -20.27
C VAL A 220 5.06 16.25 -19.94
N GLY A 221 3.84 15.75 -20.16
CA GLY A 221 3.48 14.34 -19.99
C GLY A 221 2.87 13.99 -18.62
N HIS A 222 3.08 14.80 -17.59
CA HIS A 222 2.48 14.62 -16.26
C HIS A 222 2.22 15.96 -15.56
N GLY A 223 1.28 15.99 -14.61
CA GLY A 223 0.93 17.16 -13.83
C GLY A 223 1.63 17.24 -12.46
N THR A 224 2.83 16.66 -12.29
CA THR A 224 3.51 16.62 -10.98
C THR A 224 3.89 18.02 -10.50
N ARG A 225 3.20 18.48 -9.45
CA ARG A 225 3.41 19.80 -8.83
C ARG A 225 4.42 19.76 -7.69
N LYS A 226 4.37 18.71 -6.87
CA LYS A 226 5.30 18.53 -5.74
C LYS A 226 5.98 17.18 -5.83
N ARG A 227 7.29 17.18 -5.58
CA ARG A 227 8.14 15.99 -5.43
C ARG A 227 8.83 16.07 -4.07
N THR A 228 8.83 14.98 -3.32
CA THR A 228 9.50 14.88 -2.02
C THR A 228 10.23 13.55 -1.97
N GLU A 229 11.55 13.60 -1.88
CA GLU A 229 12.36 12.40 -1.66
C GLU A 229 12.12 11.87 -0.26
N LEU A 230 11.99 10.55 -0.12
CA LEU A 230 11.72 9.90 1.16
C LEU A 230 13.01 9.28 1.67
N SER A 231 13.42 9.70 2.87
CA SER A 231 14.51 9.07 3.59
C SER A 231 14.13 7.65 4.02
N LYS A 232 15.12 6.89 4.49
CA LYS A 232 14.84 5.55 5.01
C LYS A 232 13.94 5.58 6.24
N LEU A 233 14.12 6.60 7.08
CA LEU A 233 13.30 6.87 8.25
C LEU A 233 11.85 7.13 7.84
N ASP A 234 11.61 8.04 6.88
CA ASP A 234 10.25 8.36 6.40
C ASP A 234 9.49 7.12 5.92
N ILE A 235 10.18 6.23 5.18
CA ILE A 235 9.58 4.99 4.67
C ILE A 235 9.21 4.05 5.81
N LEU A 236 10.07 3.90 6.82
CA LEU A 236 9.83 2.99 7.95
C LEU A 236 8.78 3.53 8.91
N GLU A 237 8.71 4.85 9.12
CA GLU A 237 7.63 5.50 9.85
C GLU A 237 6.28 5.29 9.15
N GLU A 238 6.23 5.37 7.81
CA GLU A 238 5.02 5.08 7.06
C GLU A 238 4.60 3.61 7.20
N VAL A 239 5.55 2.67 7.09
CA VAL A 239 5.29 1.23 7.33
C VAL A 239 4.78 0.98 8.75
N LEU A 240 5.33 1.68 9.75
CA LEU A 240 4.89 1.60 11.13
C LEU A 240 3.45 2.12 11.30
N MET A 241 3.20 3.34 10.85
CA MET A 241 1.91 4.03 11.00
C MET A 241 0.77 3.33 10.27
N LEU A 242 1.03 2.87 9.04
CA LEU A 242 -0.01 2.25 8.23
C LEU A 242 -0.14 0.75 8.54
N GLY A 243 0.97 0.06 8.80
CA GLY A 243 0.96 -1.36 9.06
C GLY A 243 0.20 -1.73 10.32
N LEU A 244 0.33 -0.93 11.39
CA LEU A 244 -0.38 -1.14 12.65
C LEU A 244 -1.90 -0.89 12.57
N ARG A 245 -2.41 -0.31 11.47
CA ARG A 245 -3.86 -0.22 11.23
C ARG A 245 -4.48 -1.55 10.81
N MET A 246 -3.67 -2.52 10.42
CA MET A 246 -4.14 -3.85 10.05
C MET A 246 -4.25 -4.75 11.30
N ASP A 247 -5.21 -5.65 11.29
CA ASP A 247 -5.40 -6.67 12.34
C ASP A 247 -4.19 -7.60 12.47
N ILE A 248 -3.54 -7.93 11.35
CA ILE A 248 -2.29 -8.69 11.30
C ILE A 248 -1.07 -7.87 11.77
N GLY A 249 -1.19 -6.54 11.79
CA GLY A 249 -0.08 -5.62 12.08
C GLY A 249 1.09 -5.74 11.11
N ILE A 250 2.30 -5.58 11.63
CA ILE A 250 3.55 -5.63 10.88
C ILE A 250 4.28 -6.91 11.25
N THR A 251 4.32 -7.85 10.30
CA THR A 251 5.09 -9.09 10.51
C THR A 251 6.59 -8.81 10.46
N HIS A 252 7.40 -9.61 11.18
CA HIS A 252 8.86 -9.52 11.08
C HIS A 252 9.36 -9.66 9.64
N LYS A 253 8.78 -10.61 8.90
CA LYS A 253 9.10 -10.83 7.48
C LYS A 253 8.84 -9.57 6.64
N HIS A 254 7.72 -8.89 6.88
CA HIS A 254 7.36 -7.68 6.13
C HIS A 254 8.28 -6.51 6.50
N TRP A 255 8.53 -6.29 7.78
CA TRP A 255 9.46 -5.26 8.25
C TRP A 255 10.85 -5.39 7.61
N LEU A 256 11.40 -6.62 7.58
CA LEU A 256 12.71 -6.90 7.00
C LEU A 256 12.79 -6.67 5.48
N GLN A 257 11.65 -6.55 4.77
CA GLN A 257 11.66 -6.10 3.36
C GLN A 257 12.10 -4.63 3.25
N PHE A 258 11.81 -3.83 4.27
CA PHE A 258 12.21 -2.43 4.35
C PHE A 258 13.49 -2.26 5.15
N ALA A 259 13.71 -3.00 6.22
CA ALA A 259 14.90 -2.88 7.07
C ALA A 259 15.62 -4.24 7.23
N PRO A 260 16.40 -4.71 6.24
CA PRO A 260 17.01 -6.05 6.26
C PRO A 260 17.93 -6.32 7.46
N ASP A 261 18.61 -5.28 7.95
CA ASP A 261 19.60 -5.36 9.03
C ASP A 261 19.14 -4.60 10.29
N PHE A 262 17.84 -4.50 10.52
CA PHE A 262 17.27 -3.88 11.71
C PHE A 262 15.88 -4.44 11.97
N SER A 263 15.73 -5.28 12.99
CA SER A 263 14.49 -5.99 13.30
C SER A 263 13.52 -5.15 14.13
N LEU A 264 12.27 -5.61 14.26
CA LEU A 264 11.30 -5.00 15.18
C LEU A 264 11.73 -5.13 16.65
N TRP A 265 12.47 -6.18 17.00
CA TRP A 265 13.03 -6.34 18.35
C TRP A 265 14.13 -5.33 18.63
N ASP A 266 15.00 -5.06 17.65
CA ASP A 266 16.01 -4.01 17.78
C ASP A 266 15.35 -2.63 17.94
N ALA A 267 14.23 -2.41 17.27
CA ALA A 267 13.48 -1.16 17.35
C ALA A 267 12.70 -0.99 18.67
N PHE A 268 12.11 -2.05 19.21
CA PHE A 268 11.08 -1.92 20.24
C PHE A 268 11.25 -2.85 21.46
N GLY A 269 12.04 -3.92 21.37
CA GLY A 269 12.11 -4.97 22.39
C GLY A 269 12.65 -4.51 23.74
N GLU A 270 13.57 -3.55 23.74
CA GLU A 270 14.16 -2.99 24.96
C GLU A 270 13.45 -1.71 25.46
N SER A 271 12.37 -1.28 24.81
CA SER A 271 11.64 -0.07 25.23
C SER A 271 10.71 -0.36 26.40
N GLU A 272 10.92 0.35 27.51
CA GLU A 272 10.03 0.29 28.67
C GLU A 272 8.61 0.77 28.30
N GLU A 273 8.48 1.81 27.50
CA GLU A 273 7.18 2.30 27.04
C GLU A 273 6.43 1.26 26.19
N VAL A 274 7.14 0.45 25.39
CA VAL A 274 6.53 -0.65 24.63
C VAL A 274 6.08 -1.77 25.57
N LYS A 275 6.92 -2.16 26.53
CA LYS A 275 6.57 -3.17 27.54
C LYS A 275 5.33 -2.77 28.33
N GLU A 276 5.21 -1.50 28.74
CA GLU A 276 4.01 -0.98 29.40
C GLU A 276 2.74 -1.12 28.53
N LEU A 277 2.85 -0.88 27.22
CA LEU A 277 1.73 -1.06 26.28
C LEU A 277 1.34 -2.53 26.10
N GLU A 278 2.32 -3.44 26.15
CA GLU A 278 2.08 -4.89 26.15
C GLU A 278 1.41 -5.37 27.45
N GLU A 279 1.88 -4.90 28.61
CA GLU A 279 1.27 -5.17 29.93
C GLU A 279 -0.16 -4.66 30.03
N CYS A 280 -0.44 -3.49 29.43
CA CYS A 280 -1.80 -2.96 29.31
C CYS A 280 -2.68 -3.73 28.31
N GLY A 281 -2.12 -4.68 27.57
CA GLY A 281 -2.81 -5.49 26.56
C GLY A 281 -3.23 -4.68 25.33
N LEU A 282 -2.54 -3.58 25.02
CA LEU A 282 -2.82 -2.71 23.87
C LEU A 282 -1.98 -3.12 22.65
N LEU A 283 -0.76 -3.58 22.89
CA LEU A 283 0.21 -3.93 21.87
C LEU A 283 0.70 -5.36 22.08
N LEU A 284 1.14 -6.00 21.00
CA LEU A 284 1.80 -7.30 21.04
C LEU A 284 3.03 -7.22 20.15
N LEU A 285 4.20 -7.52 20.72
CA LEU A 285 5.44 -7.80 20.01
C LEU A 285 5.85 -9.25 20.32
N ASP A 286 5.70 -10.13 19.33
CA ASP A 286 6.01 -11.56 19.47
C ASP A 286 6.68 -12.14 18.22
N ASP A 287 6.74 -13.46 18.11
CA ASP A 287 7.34 -14.17 16.98
C ASP A 287 6.66 -13.87 15.63
N LYS A 288 5.42 -13.37 15.63
CA LYS A 288 4.71 -12.98 14.41
C LYS A 288 5.08 -11.57 13.97
N GLY A 289 5.31 -10.66 14.92
CA GLY A 289 5.66 -9.27 14.66
C GLY A 289 5.02 -8.31 15.66
N LEU A 290 4.89 -7.05 15.24
CA LEU A 290 4.30 -5.97 16.02
C LEU A 290 2.86 -5.73 15.57
N ARG A 291 1.88 -5.85 16.47
CA ARG A 291 0.47 -5.61 16.15
C ARG A 291 -0.30 -5.08 17.36
N CYS A 292 -1.40 -4.38 17.11
CA CYS A 292 -2.30 -3.96 18.16
C CYS A 292 -3.29 -5.07 18.52
N SER A 293 -3.71 -5.11 19.79
CA SER A 293 -4.93 -5.81 20.17
C SER A 293 -6.15 -5.05 19.65
N TRP A 294 -7.35 -5.62 19.76
CA TRP A 294 -8.59 -4.89 19.47
C TRP A 294 -8.74 -3.60 20.30
N ARG A 295 -8.29 -3.63 21.56
CA ARG A 295 -8.29 -2.44 22.43
C ARG A 295 -7.23 -1.43 21.97
N GLY A 296 -6.07 -1.91 21.55
CA GLY A 296 -5.02 -1.06 20.98
C GLY A 296 -5.44 -0.38 19.68
N LEU A 297 -6.09 -1.10 18.77
CA LEU A 297 -6.60 -0.54 17.51
C LEU A 297 -7.59 0.61 17.75
N ALA A 298 -8.42 0.50 18.79
CA ALA A 298 -9.37 1.55 19.17
C ALA A 298 -8.69 2.85 19.64
N VAL A 299 -7.42 2.80 20.06
CA VAL A 299 -6.63 3.94 20.53
C VAL A 299 -5.31 4.09 19.76
N LEU A 300 -5.24 3.54 18.54
CA LEU A 300 -4.00 3.39 17.79
C LEU A 300 -3.26 4.72 17.59
N ASP A 301 -3.96 5.80 17.29
CA ASP A 301 -3.33 7.10 17.06
C ASP A 301 -2.55 7.59 18.30
N SER A 302 -2.99 7.23 19.51
CA SER A 302 -2.25 7.50 20.75
C SER A 302 -1.02 6.60 20.88
N LEU A 303 -1.11 5.33 20.50
CA LEU A 303 0.02 4.40 20.52
C LEU A 303 1.12 4.81 19.53
N LEU A 304 0.72 5.29 18.35
CA LEU A 304 1.64 5.72 17.30
C LEU A 304 2.57 6.84 17.75
N LEU A 305 2.10 7.78 18.59
CA LEU A 305 2.95 8.83 19.14
C LEU A 305 4.13 8.26 19.94
N THR A 306 3.84 7.29 20.82
CA THR A 306 4.87 6.59 21.61
C THR A 306 5.80 5.80 20.71
N LEU A 307 5.25 4.99 19.81
CA LEU A 307 6.04 4.10 18.94
C LEU A 307 6.93 4.85 17.96
N LEU A 308 6.43 5.92 17.33
CA LEU A 308 7.23 6.74 16.42
C LEU A 308 8.36 7.45 17.15
N ASN A 309 8.08 8.05 18.31
CA ASN A 309 9.11 8.71 19.11
C ASN A 309 10.20 7.73 19.56
N GLN A 310 9.81 6.53 19.99
CA GLN A 310 10.75 5.47 20.33
C GLN A 310 11.61 5.12 19.11
N PHE A 311 10.97 4.78 18.00
CA PHE A 311 11.63 4.37 16.77
C PHE A 311 12.63 5.42 16.26
N GLN A 312 12.26 6.70 16.27
CA GLN A 312 13.16 7.80 15.90
C GLN A 312 14.41 7.86 16.78
N LYS A 313 14.27 7.71 18.10
CA LYS A 313 15.42 7.70 19.03
C LYS A 313 16.39 6.56 18.69
N VAL A 314 15.88 5.34 18.57
CA VAL A 314 16.73 4.17 18.27
C VAL A 314 17.35 4.28 16.88
N TRP A 315 16.61 4.79 15.89
CA TRP A 315 17.12 4.99 14.55
C TRP A 315 18.30 5.98 14.51
N VAL A 316 18.19 7.11 15.23
CA VAL A 316 19.24 8.11 15.31
C VAL A 316 20.51 7.54 15.97
N GLU A 317 20.38 6.78 17.05
CA GLU A 317 21.54 6.13 17.70
C GLU A 317 22.20 5.08 16.80
N ARG A 318 21.40 4.33 16.05
CA ARG A 318 21.90 3.39 15.03
C ARG A 318 22.71 4.12 13.95
N GLU A 319 22.19 5.22 13.40
CA GLU A 319 22.92 5.97 12.37
C GLU A 319 24.24 6.58 12.86
N LYS A 320 24.33 6.98 14.13
CA LYS A 320 25.61 7.43 14.73
C LYS A 320 26.65 6.30 14.76
N THR A 321 26.21 5.09 15.06
CA THR A 321 27.09 3.91 15.18
C THR A 321 27.58 3.41 13.81
N PHE A 322 26.85 3.71 12.72
CA PHE A 322 27.17 3.25 11.36
C PHE A 322 27.93 4.25 10.48
N LYS A 323 28.17 5.49 10.93
CA LYS A 323 29.07 6.40 10.20
C LYS A 323 30.52 5.96 10.40
N PRO A 324 31.26 5.58 9.34
CA PRO A 324 32.70 5.36 9.48
C PRO A 324 33.35 6.69 9.86
N GLU A 325 34.23 6.67 10.87
CA GLU A 325 35.13 7.79 11.13
C GLU A 325 35.82 8.16 9.81
N VAL A 326 35.57 9.37 9.32
CA VAL A 326 36.33 9.93 8.21
C VAL A 326 37.73 10.17 8.78
N PRO A 327 38.79 9.51 8.29
CA PRO A 327 40.13 9.78 8.77
C PRO A 327 40.47 11.23 8.40
N THR A 328 40.76 12.04 9.42
CA THR A 328 41.34 13.39 9.29
C THR A 328 42.71 13.35 8.63
#